data_AF-A0A966CGF5-F1
#
_entry.id   AF-A0A966CGF5-F1
#
_cell.length_a   1.000
_cell.length_b   1.000
_cell.length_c   1.000
_cell.angle_alpha   90.00
_cell.angle_beta   90.00
_cell.angle_gamma   90.00
#
_symmetry.space_group_name_H-M   'P 1'
#
loop_
_entity.id
_entity.type
_entity.pdbx_description
1 polymer ?
#
loop_
_entity_poly.entity_id
_entity_poly.type
_entity_poly.pdbx_seq_one_letter_code
_entity_poly.pdbx_strand_id
1 'polypeptide(L)'
;AHAINVGDALFILAHLSLSELKDRFAADVALKAEAVIDRACLDLTRGQYLDMSYESQPGLTVKDYWPMVAGKTAALLSACTHIGAILGGADESTQEAYRDFGHYLGLAFQVHDDYLGIWGDSALTGKSTDSDLVTGKKSLPVLYGLGQDGPFARRRAEGPVSAEEVPILAEQLMREGAKVFTQETADRMTDLALQSLRQANPQGEAGEALFEFANRLSNRQS
;
A
#
# COMPACT_ATOMS: atom_id res chain seq x y z
N ALA A 1 -9.93 13.46 -21.77
CA ALA A 1 -9.60 14.89 -21.64
C ALA A 1 -10.03 15.45 -20.29
N HIS A 2 -11.32 15.43 -19.93
CA HIS A 2 -11.79 16.02 -18.67
C HIS A 2 -11.18 15.41 -17.39
N ALA A 3 -11.06 14.08 -17.30
CA ALA A 3 -10.48 13.43 -16.11
C ALA A 3 -8.98 13.78 -15.88
N ILE A 4 -8.20 13.86 -16.96
CA ILE A 4 -6.78 14.26 -16.89
C ILE A 4 -6.67 15.71 -16.40
N ASN A 5 -7.44 16.63 -17.00
CA ASN A 5 -7.43 18.04 -16.58
C ASN A 5 -7.88 18.23 -15.13
N VAL A 6 -8.83 17.42 -14.65
CA VAL A 6 -9.25 17.42 -13.23
C VAL A 6 -8.11 16.92 -12.33
N GLY A 7 -7.42 15.86 -12.74
CA GLY A 7 -6.23 15.38 -12.04
C GLY A 7 -5.14 16.44 -11.92
N ASP A 8 -4.81 17.10 -13.04
CA ASP A 8 -3.83 18.20 -13.08
C ASP A 8 -4.27 19.36 -12.18
N ALA A 9 -5.55 19.74 -12.21
CA ALA A 9 -6.08 20.79 -11.35
C ALA A 9 -5.99 20.44 -9.86
N LEU A 10 -6.33 19.20 -9.47
CA LEU A 10 -6.22 18.74 -8.08
C LEU A 10 -4.76 18.69 -7.61
N PHE A 11 -3.84 18.28 -8.48
CA PHE A 11 -2.41 18.29 -8.20
C PHE A 11 -1.92 19.72 -7.93
N ILE A 12 -2.28 20.68 -8.78
CA ILE A 12 -1.93 22.10 -8.57
C ILE A 12 -2.58 22.65 -7.28
N LEU A 13 -3.84 22.31 -7.00
CA LEU A 13 -4.49 22.73 -5.76
C LEU A 13 -3.76 22.21 -4.52
N ALA A 14 -3.27 20.96 -4.53
CA ALA A 14 -2.46 20.42 -3.44
C ALA A 14 -1.17 21.23 -3.23
N HIS A 15 -0.46 21.60 -4.31
CA HIS A 15 0.73 22.45 -4.23
C HIS A 15 0.42 23.88 -3.77
N LEU A 16 -0.71 24.45 -4.16
CA LEU A 16 -1.14 25.74 -3.64
C LEU A 16 -1.35 25.68 -2.13
N SER A 17 -2.01 24.64 -1.61
CA SER A 17 -2.16 24.43 -0.16
C SER A 17 -0.82 24.24 0.56
N LEU A 18 0.14 23.54 -0.04
CA LEU A 18 1.49 23.40 0.51
C LEU A 18 2.23 24.75 0.56
N SER A 19 2.02 25.61 -0.44
CA SER A 19 2.66 26.93 -0.48
C SER A 19 2.22 27.87 0.65
N GLU A 20 1.04 27.62 1.26
CA GLU A 20 0.54 28.36 2.43
C GLU A 20 1.31 28.03 3.72
N LEU A 21 2.10 26.94 3.74
CA LEU A 21 2.93 26.59 4.90
C LEU A 21 3.92 27.70 5.26
N LYS A 22 4.41 28.46 4.27
CA LYS A 22 5.33 29.60 4.48
C LYS A 22 4.75 30.70 5.37
N ASP A 23 3.41 30.78 5.47
CA ASP A 23 2.73 31.80 6.26
C ASP A 23 2.67 31.42 7.76
N ARG A 24 2.98 30.16 8.10
CA ARG A 24 2.87 29.60 9.46
C ARG A 24 4.17 28.98 9.99
N PHE A 25 5.08 28.59 9.11
CA PHE A 25 6.30 27.87 9.45
C PHE A 25 7.54 28.59 8.89
N ALA A 26 8.70 28.30 9.48
CA ALA A 26 9.97 28.77 8.95
C ALA A 26 10.19 28.23 7.52
N ALA A 27 10.90 29.01 6.68
CA ALA A 27 11.04 28.71 5.27
C ALA A 27 11.70 27.35 5.01
N ASP A 28 12.71 26.98 5.80
CA ASP A 28 13.39 25.69 5.72
C ASP A 28 12.46 24.51 6.09
N VAL A 29 11.61 24.68 7.10
CA VAL A 29 10.60 23.68 7.49
C VAL A 29 9.55 23.49 6.39
N ALA A 30 9.04 24.59 5.83
CA ALA A 30 8.05 24.56 4.75
C ALA A 30 8.63 23.88 3.48
N LEU A 31 9.86 24.26 3.09
CA LEU A 31 10.55 23.64 1.94
C LEU A 31 10.84 22.16 2.16
N LYS A 32 11.17 21.74 3.40
CA LYS A 32 11.36 20.33 3.73
C LYS A 32 10.06 19.54 3.57
N ALA A 33 8.94 20.07 4.03
CA ALA A 33 7.64 19.42 3.88
C ALA A 33 7.21 19.31 2.40
N GLU A 34 7.42 20.37 1.61
CA GLU A 34 7.16 20.37 0.15
C GLU A 34 8.04 19.34 -0.58
N ALA A 35 9.33 19.26 -0.25
CA ALA A 35 10.22 18.27 -0.86
C ALA A 35 9.80 16.81 -0.56
N VAL A 36 9.24 16.55 0.63
CA VAL A 36 8.78 15.20 1.01
C VAL A 36 7.57 14.78 0.19
N ILE A 37 6.57 15.64 0.02
CA ILE A 37 5.37 15.33 -0.76
C ILE A 37 5.67 15.23 -2.25
N ASP A 38 6.54 16.08 -2.81
CA ASP A 38 6.95 16.02 -4.22
C ASP A 38 7.64 14.69 -4.55
N ARG A 39 8.55 14.25 -3.65
CA ARG A 39 9.18 12.93 -3.79
C ARG A 39 8.13 11.82 -3.74
N ALA A 40 7.18 11.90 -2.81
CA ALA A 40 6.13 10.91 -2.68
C ALA A 40 5.21 10.84 -3.91
N CYS A 41 4.88 11.98 -4.52
CA CYS A 41 4.13 12.03 -5.78
C CYS A 41 4.89 11.37 -6.93
N LEU A 42 6.21 11.57 -7.02
CA LEU A 42 7.05 10.89 -8.00
C LEU A 42 7.09 9.37 -7.77
N ASP A 43 7.25 8.95 -6.51
CA ASP A 43 7.32 7.53 -6.17
C ASP A 43 5.97 6.83 -6.33
N LEU A 44 4.85 7.53 -6.06
CA LEU A 44 3.50 7.09 -6.38
C LEU A 44 3.34 6.87 -7.88
N THR A 45 3.78 7.82 -8.70
CA THR A 45 3.74 7.71 -10.16
C THR A 45 4.55 6.50 -10.65
N ARG A 46 5.73 6.27 -10.08
CA ARG A 46 6.57 5.09 -10.39
C ARG A 46 5.90 3.78 -9.96
N GLY A 47 5.32 3.73 -8.76
CA GLY A 47 4.61 2.55 -8.26
C GLY A 47 3.40 2.20 -9.11
N GLN A 48 2.61 3.21 -9.51
CA GLN A 48 1.47 3.03 -10.41
C GLN A 48 1.90 2.55 -11.80
N TYR A 49 3.01 3.08 -12.33
CA TYR A 49 3.59 2.60 -13.57
C TYR A 49 4.01 1.12 -13.46
N LEU A 50 4.69 0.74 -12.37
CA LEU A 50 5.08 -0.65 -12.14
C LEU A 50 3.87 -1.57 -12.12
N ASP A 51 2.83 -1.22 -11.34
CA ASP A 51 1.58 -1.99 -11.23
C ASP A 51 0.94 -2.26 -12.60
N MET A 52 0.80 -1.21 -13.43
CA MET A 52 0.28 -1.35 -14.80
C MET A 52 1.20 -2.19 -15.70
N SER A 53 2.52 -1.99 -15.61
CA SER A 53 3.48 -2.73 -16.44
C SER A 53 3.50 -4.23 -16.09
N TYR A 54 3.30 -4.56 -14.82
CA TYR A 54 3.39 -5.91 -14.28
C TYR A 54 2.26 -6.83 -14.74
N GLU A 55 1.09 -6.28 -15.08
CA GLU A 55 -0.04 -7.06 -15.62
C GLU A 55 0.38 -7.91 -16.83
N SER A 56 1.24 -7.34 -17.70
CA SER A 56 1.71 -7.98 -18.93
C SER A 56 3.10 -8.63 -18.82
N GLN A 57 3.83 -8.40 -17.72
CA GLN A 57 5.21 -8.86 -17.59
C GLN A 57 5.28 -10.30 -17.04
N PRO A 58 5.88 -11.24 -17.78
CA PRO A 58 6.10 -12.60 -17.30
C PRO A 58 7.30 -12.67 -16.33
N GLY A 59 7.34 -13.71 -15.50
CA GLY A 59 8.50 -14.03 -14.66
C GLY A 59 8.70 -13.11 -13.45
N LEU A 60 7.73 -12.28 -13.10
CA LEU A 60 7.76 -11.50 -11.86
C LEU A 60 7.72 -12.39 -10.63
N THR A 61 8.41 -11.93 -9.58
CA THR A 61 8.56 -12.63 -8.31
C THR A 61 8.04 -11.76 -7.16
N VAL A 62 7.94 -12.35 -5.97
CA VAL A 62 7.63 -11.61 -4.74
C VAL A 62 8.63 -10.46 -4.47
N LYS A 63 9.86 -10.51 -4.99
CA LYS A 63 10.81 -9.40 -4.82
C LYS A 63 10.38 -8.15 -5.59
N ASP A 64 9.76 -8.34 -6.75
CA ASP A 64 9.33 -7.25 -7.63
C ASP A 64 8.06 -6.55 -7.10
N TYR A 65 7.30 -7.24 -6.24
CA TYR A 65 6.11 -6.71 -5.55
C TYR A 65 6.42 -5.49 -4.68
N TRP A 66 7.48 -5.58 -3.86
CA TRP A 66 7.72 -4.59 -2.80
C TRP A 66 8.00 -3.18 -3.33
N PRO A 67 8.84 -2.96 -4.37
CA PRO A 67 9.01 -1.63 -4.94
C PRO A 67 7.72 -1.04 -5.51
N MET A 68 6.87 -1.88 -6.12
CA MET A 68 5.59 -1.46 -6.69
C MET A 68 4.64 -0.95 -5.60
N VAL A 69 4.45 -1.73 -4.54
CA VAL A 69 3.59 -1.36 -3.40
C VAL A 69 4.16 -0.19 -2.59
N ALA A 70 5.48 -0.18 -2.39
CA ALA A 70 6.17 0.89 -1.69
C ALA A 70 5.90 2.25 -2.36
N GLY A 71 5.95 2.31 -3.68
CA GLY A 71 5.60 3.50 -4.44
C GLY A 71 4.10 3.80 -4.42
N LYS A 72 3.27 2.84 -4.87
CA LYS A 72 1.85 3.07 -5.16
C LYS A 72 1.02 3.45 -3.93
N THR A 73 1.30 2.82 -2.79
CA THR A 73 0.45 2.92 -1.60
C THR A 73 1.23 3.48 -0.40
N ALA A 74 2.43 2.96 -0.13
CA ALA A 74 3.17 3.33 1.08
C ALA A 74 3.82 4.72 1.03
N ALA A 75 4.23 5.21 -0.16
CA ALA A 75 4.94 6.48 -0.29
C ALA A 75 4.12 7.66 0.24
N LEU A 76 2.83 7.73 -0.10
CA LEU A 76 1.98 8.83 0.32
C LEU A 76 1.68 8.78 1.83
N LEU A 77 1.40 7.59 2.38
CA LEU A 77 1.18 7.42 3.83
C LEU A 77 2.43 7.80 4.64
N SER A 78 3.60 7.35 4.17
CA SER A 78 4.90 7.69 4.74
C SER A 78 5.17 9.20 4.70
N ALA A 79 4.84 9.86 3.60
CA ALA A 79 4.96 11.31 3.46
C ALA A 79 4.03 12.06 4.42
N CYS A 80 2.77 11.66 4.55
CA CYS A 80 1.80 12.30 5.43
C CYS A 80 2.26 12.29 6.90
N THR A 81 2.68 11.13 7.41
CA THR A 81 3.14 11.01 8.80
C THR A 81 4.46 11.75 9.03
N HIS A 82 5.39 11.68 8.07
CA HIS A 82 6.67 12.39 8.13
C HIS A 82 6.49 13.92 8.10
N ILE A 83 5.63 14.45 7.23
CA ILE A 83 5.31 15.88 7.15
C ILE A 83 4.67 16.35 8.46
N GLY A 84 3.75 15.57 9.03
CA GLY A 84 3.18 15.87 10.34
C GLY A 84 4.25 16.03 11.44
N ALA A 85 5.25 15.15 11.45
CA ALA A 85 6.37 15.20 12.39
C ALA A 85 7.28 16.42 12.15
N ILE A 86 7.57 16.75 10.89
CA ILE A 86 8.36 17.94 10.51
C ILE A 86 7.66 19.21 10.99
N LEU A 87 6.38 19.37 10.67
CA LEU A 87 5.60 20.56 11.04
C LEU A 87 5.35 20.64 12.55
N GLY A 88 5.31 19.50 13.23
CA GLY A 88 5.25 19.40 14.69
C GLY A 88 6.56 19.74 15.41
N GLY A 89 7.66 19.96 14.68
CA GLY A 89 8.96 20.30 15.26
C GLY A 89 9.64 19.12 15.96
N ALA A 90 9.31 17.88 15.59
CA ALA A 90 9.95 16.69 16.14
C ALA A 90 11.45 16.64 15.77
N ASP A 91 12.28 15.96 16.56
CA ASP A 91 13.66 15.68 16.17
C ASP A 91 13.75 14.71 14.98
N GLU A 92 14.93 14.60 14.36
CA GLU A 92 15.14 13.74 13.19
C GLU A 92 14.81 12.27 13.46
N SER A 93 15.15 11.74 14.63
CA SER A 93 14.87 10.34 14.95
C SER A 93 13.38 10.05 15.04
N THR A 94 12.62 10.99 15.61
CA THR A 94 11.16 10.92 15.70
C THR A 94 10.51 11.11 14.32
N GLN A 95 11.03 12.03 13.49
CA GLN A 95 10.59 12.21 12.10
C GLN A 95 10.74 10.92 11.29
N GLU A 96 11.90 10.25 11.40
CA GLU A 96 12.16 8.98 10.73
C GLU A 96 11.24 7.86 11.23
N ALA A 97 10.98 7.80 12.54
CA ALA A 97 10.05 6.83 13.11
C ALA A 97 8.61 7.00 12.57
N TYR A 98 8.15 8.25 12.40
CA TYR A 98 6.86 8.52 11.76
C TYR A 98 6.86 8.17 10.27
N ARG A 99 7.95 8.46 9.55
CA ARG A 99 8.10 8.07 8.14
C ARG A 99 7.99 6.55 7.97
N ASP A 100 8.71 5.81 8.80
CA ASP A 100 8.74 4.34 8.77
C ASP A 100 7.38 3.75 9.18
N PHE A 101 6.71 4.35 10.18
CA PHE A 101 5.34 4.00 10.53
C PHE A 101 4.40 4.07 9.31
N GLY A 102 4.37 5.22 8.63
CA GLY A 102 3.51 5.40 7.46
C GLY A 102 3.89 4.46 6.30
N HIS A 103 5.18 4.16 6.13
CA HIS A 103 5.66 3.21 5.13
C HIS A 103 5.14 1.80 5.39
N TYR A 104 5.42 1.23 6.57
CA TYR A 104 4.99 -0.12 6.91
C TYR A 104 3.47 -0.25 6.98
N LEU A 105 2.77 0.80 7.42
CA LEU A 105 1.32 0.82 7.42
C LEU A 105 0.75 0.71 6.00
N GLY A 106 1.33 1.43 5.04
CA GLY A 106 0.92 1.35 3.64
C GLY A 106 1.25 0.00 3.00
N LEU A 107 2.38 -0.61 3.36
CA LEU A 107 2.69 -1.98 2.93
C LEU A 107 1.65 -2.98 3.48
N ALA A 108 1.37 -2.92 4.79
CA ALA A 108 0.37 -3.77 5.44
C ALA A 108 -1.01 -3.63 4.78
N PHE A 109 -1.43 -2.38 4.51
CA PHE A 109 -2.68 -2.07 3.86
C PHE A 109 -2.82 -2.77 2.50
N GLN A 110 -1.79 -2.69 1.64
CA GLN A 110 -1.87 -3.28 0.31
C GLN A 110 -1.83 -4.81 0.35
N VAL A 111 -1.04 -5.41 1.24
CA VAL A 111 -1.02 -6.87 1.42
C VAL A 111 -2.39 -7.36 1.88
N HIS A 112 -3.05 -6.61 2.76
CA HIS A 112 -4.40 -6.90 3.20
C HIS A 112 -5.44 -6.76 2.07
N ASP A 113 -5.38 -5.69 1.26
CA ASP A 113 -6.25 -5.51 0.09
C ASP A 113 -6.07 -6.66 -0.94
N ASP A 114 -4.84 -7.12 -1.14
CA ASP A 114 -4.52 -8.26 -1.99
C ASP A 114 -5.08 -9.60 -1.42
N TYR A 115 -5.04 -9.77 -0.10
CA TYR A 115 -5.70 -10.91 0.56
C TYR A 115 -7.22 -10.88 0.31
N LEU A 116 -7.86 -9.72 0.51
CA LEU A 116 -9.29 -9.55 0.28
C LEU A 116 -9.66 -9.69 -1.20
N GLY A 117 -8.76 -9.34 -2.13
CA GLY A 117 -8.94 -9.52 -3.57
C GLY A 117 -9.08 -10.98 -4.03
N ILE A 118 -8.70 -11.95 -3.19
CA ILE A 118 -8.86 -13.39 -3.45
C ILE A 118 -9.84 -14.05 -2.48
N TRP A 119 -9.74 -13.76 -1.19
CA TRP A 119 -10.49 -14.48 -0.14
C TRP A 119 -11.51 -13.60 0.62
N GLY A 120 -11.68 -12.33 0.24
CA GLY A 120 -12.65 -11.44 0.86
C GLY A 120 -14.09 -11.76 0.44
N ASP A 121 -15.05 -11.46 1.32
CA ASP A 121 -16.46 -11.63 1.00
C ASP A 121 -16.92 -10.50 0.05
N SER A 122 -17.29 -10.89 -1.18
CA SER A 122 -17.85 -9.98 -2.19
C SER A 122 -19.08 -9.19 -1.70
N ALA A 123 -19.86 -9.75 -0.76
CA ALA A 123 -21.03 -9.08 -0.19
C ALA A 123 -20.68 -7.96 0.81
N LEU A 124 -19.50 -8.03 1.44
CA LEU A 124 -19.03 -7.07 2.44
C LEU A 124 -18.08 -6.01 1.85
N THR A 125 -17.36 -6.34 0.79
CA THR A 125 -16.30 -5.48 0.22
C THR A 125 -16.82 -4.43 -0.78
N GLY A 126 -18.06 -4.55 -1.26
CA GLY A 126 -18.69 -3.59 -2.18
C GLY A 126 -18.03 -3.49 -3.57
N LYS A 127 -16.99 -4.30 -3.86
CA LYS A 127 -16.35 -4.40 -5.17
C LYS A 127 -17.18 -5.32 -6.08
N SER A 128 -17.38 -4.89 -7.33
CA SER A 128 -17.85 -5.76 -8.41
C SER A 128 -16.83 -6.88 -8.65
N THR A 129 -17.13 -8.09 -8.18
CA THR A 129 -16.92 -9.45 -8.76
C THR A 129 -15.68 -9.83 -9.59
N ASP A 130 -14.67 -8.99 -9.79
CA ASP A 130 -13.48 -9.33 -10.56
C ASP A 130 -12.31 -9.54 -9.59
N SER A 131 -12.19 -10.78 -9.10
CA SER A 131 -11.06 -11.22 -8.27
C SER A 131 -9.73 -10.87 -8.95
N ASP A 132 -8.68 -10.60 -8.16
CA ASP A 132 -7.29 -10.48 -8.64
C ASP A 132 -6.86 -11.63 -9.56
N LEU A 133 -7.48 -12.80 -9.37
CA LEU A 133 -7.31 -13.95 -10.25
C LEU A 133 -7.85 -13.68 -11.67
N VAL A 134 -9.03 -13.12 -11.83
CA VAL A 134 -9.61 -12.84 -13.16
C VAL A 134 -8.85 -11.72 -13.86
N THR A 135 -8.54 -10.64 -13.14
CA THR A 135 -7.83 -9.47 -13.70
C THR A 135 -6.38 -9.76 -14.04
N GLY A 136 -5.81 -10.86 -13.53
CA GLY A 136 -4.41 -11.20 -13.76
C GLY A 136 -3.45 -10.36 -12.92
N LYS A 137 -3.95 -9.60 -11.94
CA LYS A 137 -3.17 -8.75 -11.05
C LYS A 137 -2.02 -9.55 -10.43
N LYS A 138 -0.83 -8.95 -10.40
CA LYS A 138 0.37 -9.51 -9.77
C LYS A 138 0.38 -9.22 -8.27
N SER A 139 -0.69 -9.59 -7.58
CA SER A 139 -0.80 -9.44 -6.12
C SER A 139 0.11 -10.42 -5.38
N LEU A 140 0.39 -10.14 -4.11
CA LEU A 140 1.30 -10.96 -3.30
C LEU A 140 0.98 -12.47 -3.31
N PRO A 141 -0.27 -12.91 -3.02
CA PRO A 141 -0.60 -14.34 -3.05
C PRO A 141 -0.44 -14.97 -4.44
N VAL A 142 -0.72 -14.22 -5.52
CA VAL A 142 -0.53 -14.69 -6.89
C VAL A 142 0.95 -14.90 -7.19
N LEU A 143 1.80 -13.92 -6.88
CA LEU A 143 3.25 -14.02 -7.09
C LEU A 143 3.88 -15.13 -6.26
N TYR A 144 3.40 -15.33 -5.02
CA TYR A 144 3.82 -16.45 -4.20
C TYR A 144 3.47 -17.79 -4.86
N GLY A 145 2.21 -17.98 -5.29
CA GLY A 145 1.75 -19.22 -5.92
C GLY A 145 2.45 -19.51 -7.25
N LEU A 146 2.71 -18.49 -8.06
CA LEU A 146 3.49 -18.61 -9.29
C LEU A 146 4.92 -19.13 -9.03
N GLY A 147 5.52 -18.77 -7.89
CA GLY A 147 6.85 -19.23 -7.49
C GLY A 147 6.92 -20.64 -6.90
N GLN A 148 5.78 -21.31 -6.66
CA GLN A 148 5.75 -22.68 -6.12
C GLN A 148 5.86 -23.76 -7.21
N ASP A 149 5.78 -23.40 -8.49
CA ASP A 149 5.70 -24.35 -9.62
C ASP A 149 4.59 -25.43 -9.45
N GLY A 150 3.55 -25.09 -8.69
CA GLY A 150 2.44 -25.95 -8.31
C GLY A 150 1.30 -26.01 -9.32
N PRO A 151 0.20 -26.72 -8.99
CA PRO A 151 -1.05 -26.70 -9.77
C PRO A 151 -1.52 -25.30 -10.18
N PHE A 152 -1.46 -24.32 -9.28
CA PHE A 152 -1.87 -22.94 -9.58
C PHE A 152 -1.02 -22.34 -10.71
N ALA A 153 0.32 -22.42 -10.59
CA ALA A 153 1.24 -21.89 -11.57
C ALA A 153 1.06 -22.54 -12.96
N ARG A 154 0.87 -23.87 -12.99
CA ARG A 154 0.58 -24.61 -14.22
C ARG A 154 -0.71 -24.14 -14.87
N ARG A 155 -1.81 -24.01 -14.12
CA ARG A 155 -3.07 -23.51 -14.68
C ARG A 155 -2.94 -22.07 -15.17
N ARG A 156 -2.21 -21.19 -14.47
CA ARG A 156 -1.98 -19.81 -14.92
C ARG A 156 -1.20 -19.74 -16.24
N ALA A 157 -0.33 -20.70 -16.52
CA ALA A 157 0.41 -20.77 -17.78
C ALA A 157 -0.47 -21.12 -18.99
N GLU A 158 -1.65 -21.71 -18.77
CA GLU A 158 -2.59 -22.08 -19.83
C GLU A 158 -3.40 -20.88 -20.37
N GLY A 159 -3.33 -19.72 -19.72
CA GLY A 159 -3.95 -18.48 -20.16
C GLY A 159 -4.89 -17.84 -19.14
N PRO A 160 -5.76 -16.90 -19.57
CA PRO A 160 -6.68 -16.18 -18.69
C PRO A 160 -7.56 -17.09 -17.83
N VAL A 161 -7.97 -16.56 -16.69
CA VAL A 161 -8.81 -17.25 -15.70
C VAL A 161 -10.22 -16.68 -15.79
N SER A 162 -11.21 -17.57 -15.88
CA SER A 162 -12.61 -17.18 -15.83
C SER A 162 -13.12 -17.04 -14.39
N ALA A 163 -14.23 -16.31 -14.20
CA ALA A 163 -14.84 -16.15 -12.88
C ALA A 163 -15.26 -17.47 -12.23
N GLU A 164 -15.61 -18.48 -13.03
CA GLU A 164 -16.00 -19.82 -12.55
C GLU A 164 -14.84 -20.60 -11.93
N GLU A 165 -13.61 -20.28 -12.32
CA GLU A 165 -12.39 -20.94 -11.84
C GLU A 165 -11.85 -20.33 -10.55
N VAL A 166 -12.32 -19.14 -10.18
CA VAL A 166 -11.83 -18.39 -9.01
C VAL A 166 -11.89 -19.22 -7.72
N PRO A 167 -13.00 -19.91 -7.36
CA PRO A 167 -13.05 -20.69 -6.11
C PRO A 167 -12.02 -21.82 -6.10
N ILE A 168 -11.82 -22.48 -7.24
CA ILE A 168 -10.89 -23.61 -7.38
C ILE A 168 -9.45 -23.12 -7.24
N LEU A 169 -9.10 -22.02 -7.91
CA LEU A 169 -7.76 -21.44 -7.86
C LEU A 169 -7.45 -20.81 -6.50
N ALA A 170 -8.43 -20.19 -5.85
CA ALA A 170 -8.28 -19.67 -4.50
C ALA A 170 -8.04 -20.80 -3.48
N GLU A 171 -8.69 -21.96 -3.65
CA GLU A 171 -8.42 -23.16 -2.85
C GLU A 171 -7.03 -23.74 -3.13
N GLN A 172 -6.60 -23.77 -4.39
CA GLN A 172 -5.24 -24.20 -4.76
C GLN A 172 -4.17 -23.32 -4.12
N LEU A 173 -4.28 -21.99 -4.25
CA LEU A 173 -3.39 -21.04 -3.59
C LEU A 173 -3.35 -21.24 -2.07
N MET A 174 -4.50 -21.51 -1.45
CA MET A 174 -4.56 -21.81 -0.02
C MET A 174 -3.79 -23.08 0.33
N ARG A 175 -3.99 -24.18 -0.43
CA ARG A 175 -3.29 -25.46 -0.20
C ARG A 175 -1.78 -25.35 -0.46
N GLU A 176 -1.37 -24.48 -1.38
CA GLU A 176 0.04 -24.18 -1.68
C GLU A 176 0.66 -23.21 -0.65
N GLY A 177 -0.11 -22.75 0.34
CA GLY A 177 0.38 -21.92 1.45
C GLY A 177 0.34 -20.41 1.20
N ALA A 178 -0.13 -19.95 0.03
CA ALA A 178 -0.16 -18.53 -0.31
C ALA A 178 -1.04 -17.71 0.65
N LYS A 179 -2.13 -18.31 1.14
CA LYS A 179 -3.05 -17.67 2.08
C LYS A 179 -2.36 -17.34 3.40
N VAL A 180 -1.74 -18.34 4.01
CA VAL A 180 -1.00 -18.18 5.29
C VAL A 180 0.18 -17.23 5.10
N PHE A 181 0.96 -17.40 4.04
CA PHE A 181 2.08 -16.51 3.73
C PHE A 181 1.66 -15.04 3.63
N THR A 182 0.52 -14.76 2.96
CA THR A 182 0.01 -13.40 2.79
C THR A 182 -0.46 -12.82 4.13
N GLN A 183 -1.15 -13.61 4.95
CA GLN A 183 -1.61 -13.20 6.29
C GLN A 183 -0.43 -12.88 7.20
N GLU A 184 0.54 -13.79 7.33
CA GLU A 184 1.74 -13.58 8.15
C GLU A 184 2.56 -12.37 7.65
N THR A 185 2.58 -12.13 6.34
CA THR A 185 3.25 -10.96 5.77
C THR A 185 2.53 -9.67 6.15
N ALA A 186 1.19 -9.64 6.09
CA ALA A 186 0.40 -8.49 6.52
C ALA A 186 0.64 -8.19 8.01
N ASP A 187 0.53 -9.22 8.87
CA ASP A 187 0.75 -9.12 10.31
C ASP A 187 2.16 -8.58 10.62
N ARG A 188 3.18 -9.09 9.93
CA ARG A 188 4.55 -8.61 10.09
C ARG A 188 4.71 -7.13 9.70
N MET A 189 4.08 -6.68 8.62
CA MET A 189 4.14 -5.26 8.22
C MET A 189 3.39 -4.37 9.23
N THR A 190 2.26 -4.85 9.74
CA THR A 190 1.53 -4.20 10.84
C THR A 190 2.39 -4.07 12.09
N ASP A 191 3.07 -5.13 12.50
CA ASP A 191 3.92 -5.13 13.69
C ASP A 191 5.06 -4.12 13.56
N LEU A 192 5.69 -4.06 12.39
CA LEU A 192 6.72 -3.06 12.08
C LEU A 192 6.15 -1.64 12.14
N ALA A 193 4.95 -1.40 11.59
CA ALA A 193 4.28 -0.11 11.69
C ALA A 193 4.03 0.29 13.15
N LEU A 194 3.46 -0.61 13.95
CA LEU A 194 3.20 -0.37 15.37
C LEU A 194 4.49 -0.17 16.17
N GLN A 195 5.57 -0.88 15.83
CA GLN A 195 6.88 -0.69 16.44
C GLN A 195 7.44 0.71 16.14
N SER A 196 7.41 1.14 14.88
CA SER A 196 7.83 2.49 14.48
C SER A 196 6.97 3.57 15.14
N LEU A 197 5.65 3.36 15.26
CA LEU A 197 4.78 4.30 15.96
C LEU A 197 5.09 4.40 17.46
N ARG A 198 5.41 3.27 18.12
CA ARG A 198 5.87 3.29 19.53
C ARG A 198 7.20 4.04 19.68
N GLN A 199 8.12 3.91 18.71
CA GLN A 199 9.38 4.64 18.70
C GLN A 199 9.18 6.15 18.53
N ALA A 200 8.21 6.55 17.69
CA ALA A 200 7.80 7.94 17.54
C ALA A 200 7.16 8.51 18.83
N ASN A 201 6.73 7.63 19.75
CA ASN A 201 6.21 7.95 21.07
C ASN A 201 5.13 9.05 21.07
N PRO A 202 4.08 8.95 20.22
CA PRO A 202 3.05 9.96 20.13
C PRO A 202 2.29 10.08 21.46
N GLN A 203 1.87 11.29 21.82
CA GLN A 203 1.19 11.58 23.08
C GLN A 203 -0.22 12.14 22.85
N GLY A 204 -1.07 11.98 23.86
CA GLY A 204 -2.43 12.52 23.88
C GLY A 204 -3.36 11.89 22.83
N GLU A 205 -4.50 12.56 22.62
CA GLU A 205 -5.59 12.08 21.77
C GLU A 205 -5.16 11.76 20.33
N ALA A 206 -4.28 12.59 19.74
CA ALA A 206 -3.75 12.34 18.40
C ALA A 206 -2.91 11.06 18.32
N GLY A 207 -2.14 10.74 19.37
CA GLY A 207 -1.37 9.50 19.43
C GLY A 207 -2.25 8.27 19.58
N GLU A 208 -3.26 8.34 20.45
CA GLU A 208 -4.26 7.28 20.63
C GLU A 208 -4.99 7.00 19.31
N ALA A 209 -5.39 8.04 18.58
CA ALA A 209 -6.04 7.93 17.28
C ALA A 209 -5.15 7.22 16.23
N LEU A 210 -3.84 7.48 16.22
CA LEU A 210 -2.90 6.79 15.31
C LEU A 210 -2.79 5.30 15.62
N PHE A 211 -2.72 4.93 16.91
CA PHE A 211 -2.72 3.53 17.32
C PHE A 211 -4.05 2.84 16.99
N GLU A 212 -5.17 3.49 17.23
CA GLU A 212 -6.49 2.95 16.86
C GLU A 212 -6.58 2.73 15.35
N PHE A 213 -6.15 3.71 14.55
CA PHE A 213 -6.14 3.62 13.09
C PHE A 213 -5.30 2.44 12.59
N ALA A 214 -4.07 2.28 13.10
CA ALA A 214 -3.18 1.18 12.74
C ALA A 214 -3.76 -0.20 13.11
N ASN A 215 -4.33 -0.33 14.31
CA ASN A 215 -4.96 -1.58 14.77
C ASN A 215 -6.24 -1.91 13.99
N ARG A 216 -7.04 -0.90 13.63
CA ARG A 216 -8.25 -1.10 12.83
C ARG A 216 -7.92 -1.60 11.43
N LEU A 217 -6.86 -1.07 10.81
CA LEU A 217 -6.42 -1.54 9.50
C LEU A 217 -5.99 -3.01 9.52
N SER A 218 -5.42 -3.47 10.63
CA SER A 218 -4.94 -4.84 10.81
C SER A 218 -6.08 -5.84 11.05
N ASN A 219 -7.15 -5.41 11.71
CA ASN A 219 -8.31 -6.24 12.02
C ASN A 219 -9.45 -6.14 10.99
N ARG A 220 -9.19 -5.59 9.80
CA ARG A 220 -10.22 -5.53 8.76
C ARG A 220 -10.62 -6.96 8.35
N GLN A 221 -11.92 -7.24 8.43
CA GLN A 221 -12.50 -8.47 7.86
C GLN A 221 -13.19 -8.21 6.52
N SER A 222 -13.17 -6.95 6.07
CA SER A 222 -13.86 -6.40 4.89
C SER A 222 -13.19 -5.15 4.39
#